data_AF-A0A918FNX0-F1
#
_entry.id   AF-A0A918FNX0-F1
#
_cell.length_a   1.000
_cell.length_b   1.000
_cell.length_c   1.000
_cell.angle_alpha   90.00
_cell.angle_beta   90.00
_cell.angle_gamma   90.00
#
_symmetry.space_group_name_H-M   'P 1'
#
loop_
_entity.id
_entity.type
_entity.pdbx_description
1 polymer ?
#
loop_
_entity_poly.entity_id
_entity_poly.type
_entity_poly.pdbx_seq_one_letter_code
_entity_poly.pdbx_strand_id
1 'polypeptide(L)'
;MVLPPVYATREDVMHALDVKPTAYNSAQIDRALQSASRGVEALCHRRFYPEAATRYFDWPSSQYRPSWRLWLDDNELISITTLTSGGTTIAASDYFLEPNRTGPPYNRLEIDLDSNAAYGGGDTHQRDITITGLWGYRNDETLVADVDEAMTATETDLDVTTAHSIGVGSVLRIGTERLIVTGKTMKNTFVTLPGAMTVSQADVTMTGVSGGFSIGETLLIDSERMLIVDKTDTALTVKRAWDGTVLAAHSLGASIYAARTLTVQRGALGTTAATMSSGDDIYRWDPPGPVRDLVIAEALTSLLQERSGYARTAGSGENEREATGRGLADLRARVYTSHGRKARTRAV
;
A
#
# COMPACT_ATOMS: atom_id res chain seq x y z
N MET A 1 -3.45 -14.26 13.19
CA MET A 1 -2.44 -14.16 12.12
C MET A 1 -2.64 -12.82 11.46
N VAL A 2 -1.64 -11.95 11.49
CA VAL A 2 -1.65 -10.66 10.76
C VAL A 2 -1.68 -10.96 9.26
N LEU A 3 -2.58 -10.33 8.51
CA LEU A 3 -2.61 -10.47 7.06
C LEU A 3 -1.47 -9.64 6.43
N PRO A 4 -0.76 -10.17 5.43
CA PRO A 4 0.27 -9.42 4.73
C PRO A 4 -0.34 -8.24 3.94
N PRO A 5 0.46 -7.23 3.57
CA PRO A 5 -0.02 -6.14 2.73
C PRO A 5 -0.54 -6.61 1.36
N VAL A 6 -1.46 -5.80 0.83
CA VAL A 6 -1.97 -5.89 -0.54
C VAL A 6 -1.37 -4.79 -1.40
N TYR A 7 -1.40 -4.97 -2.72
CA TYR A 7 -0.80 -4.02 -3.68
C TYR A 7 -1.80 -3.12 -4.40
N ALA A 8 -3.06 -3.18 -3.99
CA ALA A 8 -4.11 -2.26 -4.42
C ALA A 8 -5.08 -2.07 -3.25
N THR A 9 -5.81 -0.96 -3.26
CA THR A 9 -6.76 -0.66 -2.18
C THR A 9 -8.13 -1.25 -2.46
N ARG A 10 -8.95 -1.39 -1.41
CA ARG A 10 -10.36 -1.77 -1.54
C ARG A 10 -11.10 -0.81 -2.47
N GLU A 11 -10.85 0.48 -2.31
CA GLU A 11 -11.43 1.56 -3.09
C GLU A 11 -11.06 1.43 -4.58
N ASP A 12 -9.83 1.04 -4.91
CA ASP A 12 -9.41 0.81 -6.31
C ASP A 12 -10.31 -0.23 -7.01
N VAL A 13 -10.57 -1.35 -6.34
CA VAL A 13 -11.43 -2.42 -6.86
C VAL A 13 -12.89 -1.99 -6.90
N MET A 14 -13.34 -1.24 -5.89
CA MET A 14 -14.72 -0.74 -5.84
C MET A 14 -15.01 0.21 -7.01
N HIS A 15 -14.11 1.16 -7.25
CA HIS A 15 -14.22 2.08 -8.38
C HIS A 15 -14.16 1.35 -9.72
N ALA A 16 -13.31 0.33 -9.86
CA ALA A 16 -13.21 -0.44 -11.09
C ALA A 16 -14.44 -1.33 -11.38
N LEU A 17 -15.10 -1.87 -10.35
CA LEU A 17 -16.37 -2.62 -10.49
C LEU A 17 -17.60 -1.73 -10.61
N ASP A 18 -17.47 -0.43 -10.33
CA ASP A 18 -18.60 0.46 -10.06
C ASP A 18 -19.55 -0.15 -9.00
N VAL A 19 -18.97 -0.69 -7.92
CA VAL A 19 -19.73 -1.36 -6.85
C VAL A 19 -19.75 -0.52 -5.58
N LYS A 20 -20.93 -0.43 -4.99
CA LYS A 20 -21.17 0.28 -3.73
C LYS A 20 -20.64 -0.52 -2.53
N PRO A 21 -20.06 0.16 -1.52
CA PRO A 21 -19.59 -0.51 -0.32
C PRO A 21 -20.78 -1.07 0.47
N THR A 22 -20.72 -2.36 0.74
CA THR A 22 -21.53 -3.01 1.79
C THR A 22 -20.58 -3.82 2.66
N ALA A 23 -20.94 -4.10 3.91
CA ALA A 23 -20.09 -4.90 4.80
C ALA A 23 -19.71 -6.26 4.18
N TYR A 24 -20.66 -6.89 3.47
CA TYR A 24 -20.44 -8.14 2.77
C TYR A 24 -19.47 -8.00 1.59
N ASN A 25 -19.70 -7.00 0.72
CA ASN A 25 -18.84 -6.78 -0.45
C ASN A 25 -17.41 -6.40 -0.03
N SER A 26 -17.24 -5.62 1.03
CA SER A 26 -15.91 -5.23 1.53
C SER A 26 -15.07 -6.44 1.93
N ALA A 27 -15.62 -7.37 2.70
CA ALA A 27 -14.91 -8.58 3.10
C ALA A 27 -14.58 -9.49 1.89
N GLN A 28 -15.47 -9.54 0.89
CA GLN A 28 -15.24 -10.26 -0.35
C GLN A 28 -14.08 -9.66 -1.15
N ILE A 29 -14.06 -8.33 -1.29
CA ILE A 29 -13.01 -7.58 -1.99
C ILE A 29 -11.67 -7.75 -1.28
N ASP A 30 -11.62 -7.63 0.05
CA ASP A 30 -10.37 -7.77 0.81
C ASP A 30 -9.75 -9.16 0.63
N ARG A 31 -10.58 -10.22 0.66
CA ARG A 31 -10.14 -11.59 0.40
C ARG A 31 -9.60 -11.75 -1.03
N ALA A 32 -10.29 -11.17 -2.01
CA ALA A 32 -9.85 -11.20 -3.41
C ALA A 32 -8.52 -10.46 -3.60
N LEU A 33 -8.35 -9.29 -2.97
CA LEU A 33 -7.10 -8.51 -2.98
C LEU A 33 -5.94 -9.27 -2.33
N GLN A 34 -6.19 -9.96 -1.21
CA GLN A 34 -5.19 -10.81 -0.57
C GLN A 34 -4.73 -11.93 -1.52
N SER A 35 -5.67 -12.68 -2.08
CA SER A 35 -5.37 -13.75 -3.04
C SER A 35 -4.61 -13.24 -4.27
N ALA A 36 -5.09 -12.15 -4.87
CA ALA A 36 -4.45 -11.51 -6.02
C ALA A 36 -3.02 -11.06 -5.71
N SER A 37 -2.80 -10.40 -4.57
CA SER A 37 -1.47 -9.92 -4.17
C SER A 37 -0.50 -11.09 -3.97
N ARG A 38 -0.92 -12.18 -3.32
CA ARG A 38 -0.11 -13.39 -3.19
C ARG A 38 0.18 -14.05 -4.55
N GLY A 39 -0.81 -14.07 -5.45
CA GLY A 39 -0.66 -14.58 -6.80
C GLY A 39 0.39 -13.80 -7.61
N VAL A 40 0.42 -12.47 -7.49
CA VAL A 40 1.42 -11.64 -8.16
C VAL A 40 2.83 -11.85 -7.61
N GLU A 41 2.99 -12.05 -6.31
CA GLU A 41 4.29 -12.43 -5.73
C GLU A 41 4.76 -13.78 -6.23
N ALA A 42 3.87 -14.78 -6.29
CA ALA A 42 4.18 -16.10 -6.80
C ALA A 42 4.58 -16.04 -8.28
N LEU A 43 3.86 -15.23 -9.08
CA LEU A 43 4.19 -14.98 -10.49
C LEU A 43 5.58 -14.34 -10.63
N CYS A 44 5.89 -13.34 -9.80
CA CYS A 44 7.13 -12.56 -9.92
C CYS A 44 8.32 -13.17 -9.16
N HIS A 45 8.11 -14.21 -8.36
CA HIS A 45 9.09 -14.77 -7.41
C HIS A 45 9.74 -13.69 -6.55
N ARG A 46 8.92 -12.75 -6.06
CA ARG A 46 9.36 -11.51 -5.40
C ARG A 46 8.31 -11.03 -4.41
N ARG A 47 8.78 -10.46 -3.30
CA ARG A 47 7.96 -9.69 -2.36
C ARG A 47 8.19 -8.20 -2.62
N PHE A 48 7.12 -7.44 -2.84
CA PHE A 48 7.23 -6.03 -3.21
C PHE A 48 7.22 -5.09 -2.02
N TYR A 49 6.40 -5.38 -1.00
CA TYR A 49 6.26 -4.51 0.17
C TYR A 49 7.58 -4.44 0.97
N PRO A 50 7.88 -3.28 1.57
CA PRO A 50 9.06 -3.10 2.41
C PRO A 50 8.83 -3.73 3.79
N GLU A 51 9.81 -4.49 4.29
CA GLU A 51 9.79 -5.14 5.61
C GLU A 51 11.06 -4.81 6.38
N ALA A 52 10.94 -4.22 7.57
CA ALA A 52 12.06 -4.02 8.47
C ALA A 52 12.39 -5.36 9.13
N ALA A 53 13.58 -5.89 8.89
CA ALA A 53 13.96 -7.18 9.47
C ALA A 53 15.48 -7.30 9.66
N THR A 54 15.83 -8.20 10.57
CA THR A 54 17.19 -8.72 10.72
C THR A 54 17.26 -10.10 10.08
N ARG A 55 18.14 -10.28 9.11
CA ARG A 55 18.40 -11.57 8.46
C ARG A 55 19.85 -12.00 8.67
N TYR A 56 20.03 -13.31 8.69
CA TYR A 56 21.30 -13.95 9.02
C TYR A 56 21.77 -14.81 7.86
N PHE A 57 23.06 -14.79 7.61
CA PHE A 57 23.69 -15.54 6.53
C PHE A 57 24.90 -16.30 7.06
N ASP A 58 25.03 -17.55 6.62
CA ASP A 58 26.19 -18.37 6.95
C ASP A 58 27.41 -17.89 6.17
N TRP A 59 28.57 -17.84 6.83
CA TRP A 59 29.82 -17.40 6.21
C TRP A 59 31.06 -18.15 6.75
N PRO A 60 31.96 -18.65 5.89
CA PRO A 60 31.85 -18.70 4.43
C PRO A 60 30.73 -19.66 4.00
N SER A 61 29.93 -19.25 3.01
CA SER A 61 28.95 -20.15 2.41
C SER A 61 29.65 -21.17 1.50
N SER A 62 29.21 -22.43 1.55
CA SER A 62 29.88 -23.54 0.83
C SER A 62 29.81 -23.43 -0.70
N GLN A 63 29.03 -22.49 -1.24
CA GLN A 63 28.70 -22.39 -2.66
C GLN A 63 29.44 -21.29 -3.44
N TYR A 64 30.14 -20.34 -2.81
CA TYR A 64 30.65 -19.16 -3.53
C TYR A 64 32.14 -18.84 -3.28
N ARG A 65 32.84 -18.40 -4.33
CA ARG A 65 34.25 -17.94 -4.33
C ARG A 65 34.30 -16.61 -5.11
N PRO A 66 34.15 -15.47 -4.43
CA PRO A 66 35.24 -14.96 -3.60
C PRO A 66 34.84 -14.55 -2.16
N SER A 67 35.84 -14.39 -1.28
CA SER A 67 35.69 -14.11 0.16
C SER A 67 35.19 -12.71 0.54
N TRP A 68 34.81 -11.89 -0.44
CA TRP A 68 34.38 -10.50 -0.24
C TRP A 68 32.98 -10.23 -0.79
N ARG A 69 32.28 -11.25 -1.30
CA ARG A 69 30.94 -11.10 -1.89
C ARG A 69 29.92 -11.99 -1.19
N LEU A 70 28.86 -11.39 -0.68
CA LEU A 70 27.70 -12.09 -0.13
C LEU A 70 26.52 -11.99 -1.09
N TRP A 71 26.07 -13.13 -1.61
CA TRP A 71 24.78 -13.22 -2.32
C TRP A 71 23.63 -13.32 -1.33
N LEU A 72 22.58 -12.53 -1.55
CA LEU A 72 21.40 -12.53 -0.67
C LEU A 72 20.35 -13.56 -1.08
N ASP A 73 20.57 -14.28 -2.18
CA ASP A 73 19.63 -15.22 -2.77
C ASP A 73 18.23 -14.61 -2.89
N ASP A 74 17.20 -15.20 -2.26
CA ASP A 74 15.81 -14.71 -2.29
C ASP A 74 15.52 -13.50 -1.41
N ASN A 75 16.52 -12.99 -0.70
CA ASN A 75 16.41 -11.87 0.20
C ASN A 75 16.75 -10.57 -0.53
N GLU A 76 15.74 -9.98 -1.19
CA GLU A 76 15.90 -8.68 -1.83
C GLU A 76 15.96 -7.55 -0.79
N LEU A 77 16.98 -6.71 -0.91
CA LEU A 77 17.31 -5.68 0.07
C LEU A 77 17.08 -4.28 -0.53
N ILE A 78 16.46 -3.40 0.25
CA ILE A 78 16.24 -2.00 -0.11
C ILE A 78 17.34 -1.13 0.50
N SER A 79 17.62 -1.30 1.80
CA SER A 79 18.63 -0.54 2.52
C SER A 79 19.13 -1.27 3.77
N ILE A 80 20.33 -0.93 4.23
CA ILE A 80 20.94 -1.47 5.45
C ILE A 80 20.93 -0.40 6.54
N THR A 81 20.53 -0.80 7.75
CA THR A 81 20.72 -0.04 8.98
C THR A 81 21.98 -0.49 9.72
N THR A 82 22.22 -1.80 9.77
CA THR A 82 23.40 -2.39 10.42
C THR A 82 23.84 -3.63 9.68
N LEU A 83 25.15 -3.72 9.42
CA LEU A 83 25.82 -4.93 8.92
C LEU A 83 26.87 -5.34 9.95
N THR A 84 26.85 -6.61 10.37
CA THR A 84 27.90 -7.20 11.18
C THR A 84 28.38 -8.52 10.58
N SER A 85 29.63 -8.87 10.86
CA SER A 85 30.22 -10.19 10.56
C SER A 85 31.11 -10.59 11.73
N GLY A 86 31.02 -11.83 12.20
CA GLY A 86 31.77 -12.29 13.37
C GLY A 86 31.54 -11.45 14.64
N GLY A 87 30.37 -10.80 14.75
CA GLY A 87 30.05 -9.86 15.84
C GLY A 87 30.66 -8.45 15.70
N THR A 88 31.43 -8.19 14.64
CA THR A 88 32.02 -6.87 14.37
C THR A 88 31.17 -6.09 13.38
N THR A 89 30.89 -4.82 13.67
CA THR A 89 30.18 -3.92 12.74
C THR A 89 31.05 -3.54 11.55
N ILE A 90 30.48 -3.66 10.35
CA ILE A 90 31.09 -3.19 9.11
C ILE A 90 30.43 -1.86 8.74
N ALA A 91 31.23 -0.80 8.58
CA ALA A 91 30.72 0.53 8.30
C ALA A 91 30.18 0.65 6.87
N ALA A 92 29.26 1.59 6.63
CA ALA A 92 28.67 1.82 5.30
C ALA A 92 29.68 2.25 4.23
N SER A 93 30.86 2.75 4.63
CA SER A 93 31.98 3.05 3.73
C SER A 93 32.73 1.81 3.26
N ASP A 94 32.58 0.68 3.96
CA ASP A 94 33.44 -0.50 3.78
C ASP A 94 32.74 -1.59 2.96
N TYR A 95 31.55 -1.31 2.41
CA TYR A 95 30.82 -2.21 1.52
C TYR A 95 30.03 -1.45 0.45
N PHE A 96 29.75 -2.16 -0.64
CA PHE A 96 28.91 -1.73 -1.73
C PHE A 96 27.62 -2.55 -1.78
N LEU A 97 26.51 -1.87 -2.06
CA LEU A 97 25.22 -2.49 -2.38
C LEU A 97 25.08 -2.64 -3.89
N GLU A 98 24.79 -3.86 -4.33
CA GLU A 98 24.80 -4.21 -5.73
C GLU A 98 23.46 -4.84 -6.16
N PRO A 99 22.96 -4.55 -7.38
CA PRO A 99 23.59 -3.77 -8.45
C PRO A 99 23.56 -2.25 -8.23
N ASN A 100 24.70 -1.57 -8.40
CA ASN A 100 24.77 -0.11 -8.23
C ASN A 100 24.02 0.70 -9.31
N ARG A 101 23.86 0.16 -10.53
CA ARG A 101 23.30 0.91 -11.67
C ARG A 101 21.79 1.09 -11.63
N THR A 102 21.07 0.16 -11.01
CA THR A 102 19.60 0.16 -11.01
C THR A 102 19.01 0.52 -9.65
N GLY A 103 19.85 0.63 -8.62
CA GLY A 103 19.40 0.75 -7.23
C GLY A 103 18.66 -0.51 -6.77
N PRO A 104 17.87 -0.41 -5.69
CA PRO A 104 17.16 -1.55 -5.14
C PRO A 104 16.17 -2.18 -6.14
N PRO A 105 15.94 -3.50 -6.06
CA PRO A 105 16.43 -4.39 -5.01
C PRO A 105 17.90 -4.78 -5.19
N TYR A 106 18.67 -4.62 -4.11
CA TYR A 106 20.02 -5.13 -4.03
C TYR A 106 19.98 -6.64 -3.79
N ASN A 107 20.80 -7.38 -4.53
CA ASN A 107 20.85 -8.84 -4.49
C ASN A 107 22.17 -9.40 -3.98
N ARG A 108 23.16 -8.53 -3.77
CA ARG A 108 24.43 -8.89 -3.14
C ARG A 108 25.06 -7.69 -2.46
N LEU A 109 25.94 -8.00 -1.51
CA LEU A 109 26.87 -7.06 -0.91
C LEU A 109 28.28 -7.44 -1.33
N GLU A 110 29.12 -6.43 -1.55
CA GLU A 110 30.54 -6.61 -1.82
C GLU A 110 31.32 -5.76 -0.84
N ILE A 111 32.33 -6.33 -0.19
CA ILE A 111 33.26 -5.57 0.67
C ILE A 111 34.09 -4.66 -0.22
N ASP A 112 34.31 -3.42 0.22
CA ASP A 112 35.27 -2.53 -0.41
C ASP A 112 36.69 -3.06 -0.18
N LEU A 113 37.34 -3.47 -1.26
CA LEU A 113 38.68 -4.05 -1.23
C LEU A 113 39.78 -3.03 -0.89
N ASP A 114 39.47 -1.73 -0.92
CA ASP A 114 40.35 -0.68 -0.42
C ASP A 114 40.21 -0.46 1.11
N SER A 115 39.17 -1.04 1.72
CA SER A 115 38.96 -1.02 3.17
C SER A 115 39.68 -2.18 3.88
N ASN A 116 39.70 -2.12 5.22
CA ASN A 116 40.19 -3.23 6.05
C ASN A 116 39.08 -4.19 6.49
N ALA A 117 37.85 -4.02 5.99
CA ALA A 117 36.75 -4.90 6.36
C ALA A 117 36.89 -6.27 5.71
N ALA A 118 36.33 -7.28 6.36
CA ALA A 118 36.23 -8.64 5.84
C ALA A 118 35.02 -9.34 6.45
N TYR A 119 34.49 -10.32 5.74
CA TYR A 119 33.50 -11.24 6.28
C TYR A 119 34.17 -12.38 7.07
N GLY A 120 33.48 -12.88 8.09
CA GLY A 120 33.91 -13.94 9.01
C GLY A 120 34.44 -13.40 10.33
N GLY A 121 35.26 -14.21 11.00
CA GLY A 121 35.90 -13.87 12.28
C GLY A 121 35.10 -14.28 13.51
N GLY A 122 33.88 -14.81 13.36
CA GLY A 122 33.10 -15.39 14.44
C GLY A 122 33.53 -16.81 14.81
N ASP A 123 33.07 -17.28 15.99
CA ASP A 123 33.34 -18.63 16.52
C ASP A 123 32.73 -19.75 15.67
N THR A 124 31.77 -19.43 14.80
CA THR A 124 31.05 -20.38 13.95
C THR A 124 30.72 -19.74 12.61
N HIS A 125 30.65 -20.58 11.56
CA HIS A 125 30.20 -20.14 10.25
C HIS A 125 28.69 -19.91 10.18
N GLN A 126 27.93 -20.44 11.14
CA GLN A 126 26.48 -20.35 11.13
C GLN A 126 26.05 -18.93 11.53
N ARG A 127 25.24 -18.29 10.68
CA ARG A 127 24.68 -16.95 10.93
C ARG A 127 25.73 -15.88 11.27
N ASP A 128 26.95 -16.04 10.76
CA ASP A 128 28.08 -15.13 11.04
C ASP A 128 27.78 -13.70 10.59
N ILE A 129 27.14 -13.54 9.41
CA ILE A 129 26.75 -12.25 8.88
C ILE A 129 25.33 -11.92 9.32
N THR A 130 25.14 -10.76 9.92
CA THR A 130 23.84 -10.24 10.33
C THR A 130 23.56 -8.92 9.62
N ILE A 131 22.41 -8.83 8.94
CA ILE A 131 21.96 -7.63 8.25
C ILE A 131 20.63 -7.20 8.83
N THR A 132 20.61 -6.04 9.46
CA THR A 132 19.39 -5.33 9.85
C THR A 132 19.13 -4.22 8.85
N GLY A 133 17.93 -4.17 8.29
CA GLY A 133 17.61 -3.18 7.28
C GLY A 133 16.18 -3.31 6.77
N LEU A 134 15.92 -2.66 5.65
CA LEU A 134 14.65 -2.71 4.94
C LEU A 134 14.77 -3.69 3.77
N TRP A 135 13.94 -4.72 3.77
CA TRP A 135 13.90 -5.77 2.76
C TRP A 135 12.68 -5.61 1.86
N GLY A 136 12.76 -6.04 0.60
CA GLY A 136 11.69 -5.93 -0.38
C GLY A 136 12.20 -5.44 -1.73
N TYR A 137 11.28 -4.96 -2.56
CA TYR A 137 11.61 -4.50 -3.92
C TYR A 137 12.10 -3.05 -3.93
N ARG A 138 11.24 -2.12 -3.48
CA ARG A 138 11.48 -0.67 -3.47
C ARG A 138 10.70 -0.01 -2.34
N ASN A 139 11.15 1.17 -1.92
CA ASN A 139 10.49 1.98 -0.90
C ASN A 139 10.05 3.34 -1.46
N ASP A 140 9.38 3.32 -2.61
CA ASP A 140 8.78 4.51 -3.19
C ASP A 140 7.60 4.93 -2.27
N GLU A 141 7.66 6.17 -1.78
CA GLU A 141 6.71 6.70 -0.80
C GLU A 141 6.24 8.11 -1.19
N THR A 142 4.97 8.40 -0.96
CA THR A 142 4.35 9.71 -1.18
C THR A 142 3.83 10.27 0.14
N LEU A 143 4.13 11.53 0.46
CA LEU A 143 3.49 12.26 1.56
C LEU A 143 2.00 12.46 1.22
N VAL A 144 1.10 11.96 2.07
CA VAL A 144 -0.34 11.93 1.76
C VAL A 144 -1.21 12.69 2.77
N ALA A 145 -0.75 12.85 4.00
CA ALA A 145 -1.47 13.49 5.09
C ALA A 145 -0.53 13.76 6.26
N ASP A 146 -1.07 14.38 7.30
CA ASP A 146 -0.45 14.50 8.61
C ASP A 146 -1.35 13.84 9.66
N VAL A 147 -0.75 13.45 10.79
CA VAL A 147 -1.49 13.01 11.98
C VAL A 147 -2.29 14.19 12.53
N ASP A 148 -3.60 14.04 12.64
CA ASP A 148 -4.50 15.12 13.08
C ASP A 148 -4.46 15.29 14.61
N GLU A 149 -4.36 14.17 15.34
CA GLU A 149 -4.31 14.14 16.81
C GLU A 149 -3.22 13.18 17.31
N ALA A 150 -2.51 13.59 18.36
CA ALA A 150 -1.49 12.75 18.99
C ALA A 150 -2.08 11.44 19.50
N MET A 151 -1.32 10.35 19.37
CA MET A 151 -1.76 9.03 19.82
C MET A 151 -0.65 8.24 20.49
N THR A 152 -1.06 7.31 21.33
CA THR A 152 -0.26 6.31 22.02
C THR A 152 0.06 5.11 21.13
N ALA A 153 1.02 4.28 21.55
CA ALA A 153 1.40 3.07 20.83
C ALA A 153 0.34 1.94 20.82
N THR A 154 -0.71 2.06 21.64
CA THR A 154 -1.78 1.05 21.74
C THR A 154 -3.04 1.39 20.95
N GLU A 155 -3.18 2.64 20.53
CA GLU A 155 -4.33 3.10 19.75
C GLU A 155 -4.26 2.60 18.31
N THR A 156 -5.43 2.22 17.78
CA THR A 156 -5.58 1.67 16.41
C THR A 156 -6.47 2.54 15.52
N ASP A 157 -7.06 3.60 16.07
CA ASP A 157 -7.79 4.58 15.30
C ASP A 157 -6.89 5.79 15.08
N LEU A 158 -6.45 5.96 13.84
CA LEU A 158 -5.57 7.02 13.38
C LEU A 158 -6.35 8.11 12.69
N ASP A 159 -6.41 9.26 13.33
CA ASP A 159 -7.02 10.44 12.75
C ASP A 159 -6.02 11.20 11.88
N VAL A 160 -6.44 11.54 10.67
CA VAL A 160 -5.60 12.18 9.65
C VAL A 160 -6.23 13.46 9.11
N THR A 161 -5.40 14.42 8.69
CA THR A 161 -5.86 15.70 8.15
C THR A 161 -6.64 15.55 6.84
N THR A 162 -6.30 14.55 6.03
CA THR A 162 -7.05 14.14 4.83
C THR A 162 -6.81 12.66 4.53
N ALA A 163 -7.78 11.99 3.90
CA ALA A 163 -7.67 10.55 3.64
C ALA A 163 -8.02 10.16 2.20
N HIS A 164 -8.14 11.10 1.26
CA HIS A 164 -8.53 10.77 -0.12
C HIS A 164 -7.53 9.80 -0.78
N SER A 165 -6.23 10.07 -0.62
CA SER A 165 -5.15 9.24 -1.19
C SER A 165 -4.83 7.98 -0.39
N ILE A 166 -5.55 7.72 0.71
CA ILE A 166 -5.34 6.60 1.61
C ILE A 166 -6.55 5.67 1.55
N GLY A 167 -6.38 4.51 0.90
CA GLY A 167 -7.40 3.47 0.84
C GLY A 167 -7.13 2.32 1.81
N VAL A 168 -8.12 1.48 2.06
CA VAL A 168 -7.96 0.28 2.88
C VAL A 168 -7.05 -0.71 2.16
N GLY A 169 -6.07 -1.25 2.87
CA GLY A 169 -4.97 -2.05 2.33
C GLY A 169 -3.67 -1.25 2.12
N SER A 170 -3.69 0.07 2.26
CA SER A 170 -2.48 0.90 2.16
C SER A 170 -1.49 0.58 3.27
N VAL A 171 -0.20 0.64 2.94
CA VAL A 171 0.89 0.64 3.92
C VAL A 171 1.30 2.09 4.14
N LEU A 172 1.30 2.53 5.40
CA LEU A 172 1.73 3.86 5.80
C LEU A 172 3.05 3.79 6.57
N ARG A 173 3.81 4.88 6.56
CA ARG A 173 4.98 5.09 7.42
C ARG A 173 4.84 6.44 8.12
N ILE A 174 5.01 6.41 9.44
CA ILE A 174 5.04 7.59 10.32
C ILE A 174 6.29 7.47 11.18
N GLY A 175 7.23 8.40 11.02
CA GLY A 175 8.59 8.23 11.54
C GLY A 175 9.22 6.92 11.05
N THR A 176 9.56 6.03 11.98
CA THR A 176 10.11 4.68 11.70
C THR A 176 9.06 3.56 11.78
N GLU A 177 7.84 3.86 12.21
CA GLU A 177 6.76 2.86 12.29
C GLU A 177 6.09 2.67 10.93
N ARG A 178 5.75 1.42 10.60
CA ARG A 178 4.86 1.10 9.48
C ARG A 178 3.51 0.59 9.97
N LEU A 179 2.46 1.02 9.29
CA LEU A 179 1.07 0.70 9.61
C LEU A 179 0.37 0.12 8.39
N ILE A 180 -0.60 -0.76 8.62
CA ILE A 180 -1.49 -1.27 7.54
C ILE A 180 -2.90 -0.76 7.81
N VAL A 181 -3.49 -0.05 6.84
CA VAL A 181 -4.87 0.43 6.94
C VAL A 181 -5.84 -0.73 6.74
N THR A 182 -6.72 -0.96 7.71
CA THR A 182 -7.73 -2.04 7.69
C THR A 182 -9.16 -1.52 7.61
N GLY A 183 -9.38 -0.23 7.91
CA GLY A 183 -10.69 0.40 7.87
C GLY A 183 -10.63 1.92 7.74
N LYS A 184 -11.77 2.51 7.40
CA LYS A 184 -11.99 3.97 7.39
C LYS A 184 -13.35 4.27 7.98
N THR A 185 -13.42 5.27 8.82
CA THR A 185 -14.65 5.74 9.47
C THR A 185 -14.78 7.26 9.33
N MET A 186 -16.02 7.73 9.45
CA MET A 186 -16.35 9.14 9.28
C MET A 186 -16.02 9.90 10.58
N LYS A 187 -15.13 10.89 10.48
CA LYS A 187 -14.76 11.83 11.53
C LYS A 187 -15.50 13.15 11.34
N ASN A 188 -15.93 13.78 12.43
CA ASN A 188 -16.49 15.12 12.37
C ASN A 188 -15.38 16.10 11.95
N THR A 189 -15.62 16.93 10.94
CA THR A 189 -14.64 17.92 10.48
C THR A 189 -14.71 19.23 11.26
N PHE A 190 -15.70 19.37 12.14
CA PHE A 190 -16.08 20.61 12.84
C PHE A 190 -16.47 21.76 11.90
N VAL A 191 -16.66 21.47 10.61
CA VAL A 191 -17.23 22.39 9.62
C VAL A 191 -18.72 22.07 9.47
N THR A 192 -19.54 23.11 9.37
CA THR A 192 -20.97 23.00 9.13
C THR A 192 -21.34 23.58 7.78
N LEU A 193 -22.47 23.10 7.25
CA LEU A 193 -23.00 23.58 5.99
C LEU A 193 -23.52 25.04 6.15
N PRO A 194 -22.98 26.01 5.43
CA PRO A 194 -23.31 27.44 5.57
C PRO A 194 -24.61 27.86 4.86
N GLY A 195 -25.23 26.96 4.10
CA GLY A 195 -26.51 27.18 3.42
C GLY A 195 -27.24 25.86 3.24
N ALA A 196 -28.57 25.84 3.37
CA ALA A 196 -29.33 24.61 3.21
C ALA A 196 -29.23 24.05 1.79
N MET A 197 -29.27 22.73 1.66
CA MET A 197 -29.36 22.03 0.37
C MET A 197 -30.72 21.36 0.23
N THR A 198 -31.25 21.38 -0.97
CA THR A 198 -32.55 20.82 -1.36
C THR A 198 -32.43 19.36 -1.80
N VAL A 199 -33.55 18.65 -1.94
CA VAL A 199 -33.57 17.30 -2.52
C VAL A 199 -33.45 17.38 -4.05
N SER A 200 -32.28 17.81 -4.55
CA SER A 200 -32.02 18.00 -5.98
C SER A 200 -30.60 17.57 -6.36
N GLN A 201 -30.49 16.76 -7.41
CA GLN A 201 -29.20 16.38 -7.99
C GLN A 201 -28.48 17.55 -8.68
N ALA A 202 -29.16 18.66 -8.92
CA ALA A 202 -28.56 19.88 -9.46
C ALA A 202 -28.02 20.81 -8.36
N ASP A 203 -28.40 20.58 -7.11
CA ASP A 203 -27.93 21.35 -5.96
C ASP A 203 -26.59 20.77 -5.47
N VAL A 204 -25.53 21.10 -6.20
CA VAL A 204 -24.20 20.44 -6.10
C VAL A 204 -23.11 21.34 -5.53
N THR A 205 -23.41 22.61 -5.26
CA THR A 205 -22.41 23.59 -4.83
C THR A 205 -22.63 23.99 -3.38
N MET A 206 -21.68 23.62 -2.52
CA MET A 206 -21.65 23.99 -1.11
C MET A 206 -20.85 25.28 -0.96
N THR A 207 -21.52 26.43 -1.16
CA THR A 207 -20.89 27.76 -1.11
C THR A 207 -20.65 28.22 0.32
N GLY A 208 -19.49 28.77 0.63
CA GLY A 208 -19.08 29.21 1.96
C GLY A 208 -18.43 28.12 2.81
N VAL A 209 -18.28 26.90 2.27
CA VAL A 209 -17.55 25.82 2.93
C VAL A 209 -16.07 26.04 2.68
N SER A 210 -15.37 26.46 3.73
CA SER A 210 -13.92 26.57 3.77
C SER A 210 -13.35 25.54 4.75
N GLY A 211 -12.21 24.94 4.43
CA GLY A 211 -11.54 23.96 5.28
C GLY A 211 -10.50 23.16 4.52
N GLY A 212 -9.76 22.31 5.23
CA GLY A 212 -8.74 21.42 4.64
C GLY A 212 -9.34 20.24 3.87
N PHE A 213 -10.31 20.48 2.99
CA PHE A 213 -10.94 19.45 2.14
C PHE A 213 -10.15 19.22 0.85
N SER A 214 -10.19 17.98 0.35
CA SER A 214 -9.50 17.56 -0.87
C SER A 214 -10.48 17.04 -1.92
N ILE A 215 -10.18 17.30 -3.20
CA ILE A 215 -10.93 16.70 -4.31
C ILE A 215 -10.86 15.17 -4.18
N GLY A 216 -11.98 14.50 -4.43
CA GLY A 216 -12.14 13.05 -4.31
C GLY A 216 -12.43 12.55 -2.90
N GLU A 217 -12.45 13.43 -1.89
CA GLU A 217 -12.87 13.07 -0.53
C GLU A 217 -14.38 12.84 -0.47
N THR A 218 -14.78 11.80 0.27
CA THR A 218 -16.20 11.51 0.55
C THR A 218 -16.62 12.19 1.84
N LEU A 219 -17.66 13.02 1.73
CA LEU A 219 -18.34 13.66 2.83
C LEU A 219 -19.56 12.85 3.27
N LEU A 220 -19.93 12.94 4.54
CA LEU A 220 -21.21 12.48 5.08
C LEU A 220 -21.90 13.66 5.75
N ILE A 221 -23.15 13.93 5.36
CA ILE A 221 -24.02 14.91 6.00
C ILE A 221 -25.34 14.21 6.29
N ASP A 222 -25.77 14.24 7.55
CA ASP A 222 -26.89 13.45 8.08
C ASP A 222 -26.74 11.95 7.77
N SER A 223 -27.26 11.49 6.62
CA SER A 223 -27.13 10.11 6.12
C SER A 223 -26.77 10.04 4.63
N GLU A 224 -26.56 11.18 3.97
CA GLU A 224 -26.15 11.25 2.56
C GLU A 224 -24.63 11.32 2.46
N ARG A 225 -24.05 10.46 1.62
CA ARG A 225 -22.66 10.58 1.19
C ARG A 225 -22.58 11.42 -0.08
N MET A 226 -21.59 12.30 -0.12
CA MET A 226 -21.30 13.14 -1.27
C MET A 226 -19.81 13.07 -1.61
N LEU A 227 -19.46 13.01 -2.89
CA LEU A 227 -18.07 12.98 -3.36
C LEU A 227 -17.66 14.38 -3.82
N ILE A 228 -16.57 14.94 -3.30
CA ILE A 228 -16.03 16.20 -3.81
C ILE A 228 -15.44 15.97 -5.20
N VAL A 229 -15.96 16.68 -6.21
CA VAL A 229 -15.47 16.59 -7.60
C VAL A 229 -14.67 17.82 -8.02
N ASP A 230 -14.90 18.96 -7.38
CA ASP A 230 -14.13 20.19 -7.60
C ASP A 230 -14.15 21.06 -6.33
N LYS A 231 -13.18 21.96 -6.20
CA LYS A 231 -13.11 22.89 -5.07
C LYS A 231 -12.56 24.26 -5.48
N THR A 232 -13.07 25.29 -4.82
CA THR A 232 -12.44 26.61 -4.71
C THR A 232 -12.10 26.87 -3.24
N ASP A 233 -11.47 28.00 -2.93
CA ASP A 233 -11.12 28.35 -1.54
C ASP A 233 -12.32 28.45 -0.60
N THR A 234 -13.51 28.71 -1.14
CA THR A 234 -14.74 28.95 -0.38
C THR A 234 -15.92 28.12 -0.84
N ALA A 235 -15.74 27.17 -1.76
CA ALA A 235 -16.85 26.32 -2.20
C ALA A 235 -16.36 24.91 -2.58
N LEU A 236 -17.22 23.92 -2.30
CA LEU A 236 -17.07 22.57 -2.79
C LEU A 236 -18.13 22.30 -3.85
N THR A 237 -17.74 21.67 -4.95
CA THR A 237 -18.68 21.05 -5.89
C THR A 237 -18.68 19.55 -5.65
N VAL A 238 -19.87 18.97 -5.44
CA VAL A 238 -20.02 17.58 -5.05
C VAL A 238 -20.90 16.79 -6.01
N LYS A 239 -20.57 15.51 -6.19
CA LYS A 239 -21.50 14.51 -6.69
C LYS A 239 -22.32 13.96 -5.53
N ARG A 240 -23.64 14.16 -5.60
CA ARG A 240 -24.60 13.78 -4.57
C ARG A 240 -25.12 12.36 -4.71
N ALA A 241 -25.78 11.88 -3.64
CA ALA A 241 -26.24 10.49 -3.52
C ALA A 241 -25.11 9.48 -3.87
N TRP A 242 -23.89 9.78 -3.42
CA TRP A 242 -22.70 8.99 -3.70
C TRP A 242 -22.74 7.66 -2.94
N ASP A 243 -22.04 6.64 -3.45
CA ASP A 243 -22.06 5.27 -2.90
C ASP A 243 -23.47 4.65 -2.75
N GLY A 244 -24.47 5.21 -3.44
CA GLY A 244 -25.85 4.77 -3.38
C GLY A 244 -26.61 5.17 -2.13
N THR A 245 -26.14 6.18 -1.38
CA THR A 245 -26.96 6.79 -0.34
C THR A 245 -28.16 7.52 -0.96
N VAL A 246 -29.21 7.70 -0.16
CA VAL A 246 -30.41 8.41 -0.60
C VAL A 246 -30.14 9.90 -0.65
N LEU A 247 -30.56 10.55 -1.74
CA LEU A 247 -30.54 12.01 -1.88
C LEU A 247 -31.46 12.64 -0.82
N ALA A 248 -30.95 13.57 -0.03
CA ALA A 248 -31.67 14.19 1.08
C ALA A 248 -31.72 15.73 0.95
N ALA A 249 -32.45 16.39 1.84
CA ALA A 249 -32.27 17.81 2.08
C ALA A 249 -31.40 17.96 3.32
N HIS A 250 -30.57 19.01 3.36
CA HIS A 250 -29.71 19.30 4.49
C HIS A 250 -29.98 20.70 4.99
N SER A 251 -30.16 20.82 6.30
CA SER A 251 -30.40 22.10 6.95
C SER A 251 -29.14 22.96 6.97
N LEU A 252 -29.34 24.28 7.00
CA LEU A 252 -28.28 25.22 7.40
C LEU A 252 -27.70 24.77 8.75
N GLY A 253 -26.38 24.75 8.86
CA GLY A 253 -25.66 24.34 10.06
C GLY A 253 -25.48 22.82 10.21
N ALA A 254 -25.90 22.01 9.25
CA ALA A 254 -25.67 20.56 9.29
C ALA A 254 -24.16 20.25 9.35
N SER A 255 -23.76 19.35 10.26
CA SER A 255 -22.36 18.95 10.42
C SER A 255 -21.84 18.17 9.22
N ILE A 256 -20.62 18.49 8.81
CA ILE A 256 -19.91 17.78 7.74
C ILE A 256 -18.93 16.79 8.36
N TYR A 257 -19.06 15.52 7.99
CA TYR A 257 -18.13 14.46 8.34
C TYR A 257 -17.32 14.04 7.11
N ALA A 258 -16.10 13.54 7.31
CA ALA A 258 -15.25 13.01 6.25
C ALA A 258 -14.54 11.73 6.71
N ALA A 259 -14.16 10.85 5.78
CA ALA A 259 -13.60 9.52 6.10
C ALA A 259 -12.12 9.58 6.56
N ARG A 260 -11.86 10.31 7.66
CA ARG A 260 -10.53 10.72 8.16
C ARG A 260 -10.04 9.96 9.40
N THR A 261 -10.84 9.05 9.94
CA THR A 261 -10.37 8.11 10.97
C THR A 261 -10.03 6.79 10.28
N LEU A 262 -8.77 6.38 10.35
CA LEU A 262 -8.25 5.16 9.77
C LEU A 262 -8.13 4.10 10.86
N THR A 263 -8.78 2.96 10.71
CA THR A 263 -8.45 1.81 11.55
C THR A 263 -7.17 1.19 10.99
N VAL A 264 -6.15 1.04 11.83
CA VAL A 264 -4.81 0.60 11.43
C VAL A 264 -4.31 -0.56 12.27
N GLN A 265 -3.53 -1.43 11.64
CA GLN A 265 -2.64 -2.32 12.35
C GLN A 265 -1.31 -1.62 12.62
N ARG A 266 -0.98 -1.46 13.89
CA ARG A 266 0.25 -0.85 14.41
C ARG A 266 1.45 -1.79 14.36
N GLY A 267 2.67 -1.23 14.36
CA GLY A 267 3.92 -2.00 14.38
C GLY A 267 4.00 -3.08 13.30
N ALA A 268 3.50 -2.78 12.11
CA ALA A 268 3.47 -3.73 11.01
C ALA A 268 4.86 -3.85 10.37
N LEU A 269 5.05 -4.91 9.58
CA LEU A 269 6.22 -5.08 8.72
C LEU A 269 7.55 -5.01 9.48
N GLY A 270 7.56 -5.63 10.67
CA GLY A 270 8.72 -5.75 11.56
C GLY A 270 9.11 -4.47 12.30
N THR A 271 8.27 -3.43 12.23
CA THR A 271 8.43 -2.21 13.03
C THR A 271 7.76 -2.35 14.41
N THR A 272 7.99 -1.39 15.31
CA THR A 272 7.36 -1.35 16.63
C THR A 272 6.42 -0.16 16.72
N ALA A 273 5.25 -0.35 17.34
CA ALA A 273 4.30 0.73 17.57
C ALA A 273 4.90 1.83 18.46
N ALA A 274 4.83 3.08 18.01
CA ALA A 274 5.38 4.24 18.69
C ALA A 274 4.30 5.28 19.03
N THR A 275 4.60 6.20 19.95
CA THR A 275 3.76 7.39 20.14
C THR A 275 3.91 8.32 18.92
N MET A 276 2.82 8.94 18.49
CA MET A 276 2.81 9.92 17.40
C MET A 276 2.30 11.26 17.89
N SER A 277 2.79 12.33 17.29
CA SER A 277 2.38 13.71 17.57
C SER A 277 1.45 14.23 16.48
N SER A 278 0.58 15.16 16.84
CA SER A 278 -0.17 15.93 15.83
C SER A 278 0.82 16.69 14.94
N GLY A 279 0.59 16.65 13.63
CA GLY A 279 1.49 17.20 12.61
C GLY A 279 2.61 16.27 12.17
N ASP A 280 2.69 15.02 12.66
CA ASP A 280 3.65 14.05 12.12
C ASP A 280 3.26 13.69 10.67
N ASP A 281 4.23 13.79 9.76
CA ASP A 281 4.07 13.42 8.34
C ASP A 281 3.65 11.94 8.18
N ILE A 282 2.65 11.71 7.33
CA ILE A 282 2.21 10.37 6.94
C ILE A 282 2.60 10.10 5.49
N TYR A 283 3.52 9.15 5.31
CA TYR A 283 3.92 8.66 4.01
C TYR A 283 3.15 7.38 3.66
N ARG A 284 2.61 7.30 2.44
CA ARG A 284 2.05 6.06 1.89
C ARG A 284 3.12 5.38 1.04
N TRP A 285 3.33 4.09 1.24
CA TRP A 285 4.14 3.28 0.32
C TRP A 285 3.36 2.98 -0.96
N ASP A 286 4.02 3.18 -2.10
CA ASP A 286 3.44 3.06 -3.43
C ASP A 286 3.88 1.74 -4.10
N PRO A 287 2.97 0.75 -4.25
CA PRO A 287 3.27 -0.44 -5.03
C PRO A 287 3.60 -0.07 -6.48
N PRO A 288 4.50 -0.81 -7.17
CA PRO A 288 4.79 -0.53 -8.56
C PRO A 288 3.52 -0.52 -9.43
N GLY A 289 3.33 0.50 -10.26
CA GLY A 289 2.09 0.69 -11.04
C GLY A 289 1.58 -0.58 -11.74
N PRO A 290 2.41 -1.28 -12.55
CA PRO A 290 1.99 -2.51 -13.20
C PRO A 290 1.59 -3.64 -12.23
N VAL A 291 2.19 -3.70 -11.04
CA VAL A 291 1.85 -4.67 -9.99
C VAL A 291 0.48 -4.33 -9.40
N ARG A 292 0.22 -3.05 -9.10
CA ARG A 292 -1.09 -2.58 -8.65
C ARG A 292 -2.19 -2.89 -9.66
N ASP A 293 -1.96 -2.56 -10.94
CA ASP A 293 -2.93 -2.81 -12.01
C ASP A 293 -3.27 -4.30 -12.16
N LEU A 294 -2.27 -5.18 -12.06
CA LEU A 294 -2.50 -6.62 -12.11
C LEU A 294 -3.26 -7.12 -10.88
N VAL A 295 -2.96 -6.64 -9.67
CA VAL A 295 -3.73 -7.02 -8.48
C VAL A 295 -5.19 -6.60 -8.60
N ILE A 296 -5.46 -5.40 -9.13
CA ILE A 296 -6.83 -4.96 -9.43
C ILE A 296 -7.48 -5.95 -10.42
N ALA A 297 -6.85 -6.21 -11.56
CA ALA A 297 -7.41 -7.08 -12.59
C ALA A 297 -7.68 -8.53 -12.11
N GLU A 298 -6.78 -9.10 -11.30
CA GLU A 298 -6.94 -10.41 -10.68
C GLU A 298 -8.09 -10.43 -9.69
N ALA A 299 -8.16 -9.43 -8.80
CA ALA A 299 -9.24 -9.32 -7.82
C ALA A 299 -10.61 -9.17 -8.51
N LEU A 300 -10.69 -8.34 -9.57
CA LEU A 300 -11.89 -8.20 -10.41
C LEU A 300 -12.29 -9.55 -11.02
N THR A 301 -11.32 -10.27 -11.58
CA THR A 301 -11.56 -11.56 -12.21
C THR A 301 -12.11 -12.56 -11.19
N SER A 302 -11.50 -12.66 -10.00
CA SER A 302 -12.00 -13.52 -8.92
C SER A 302 -13.42 -13.18 -8.52
N LEU A 303 -13.72 -11.89 -8.31
CA LEU A 303 -15.06 -11.45 -7.90
C LEU A 303 -16.13 -11.73 -8.96
N LEU A 304 -15.81 -11.52 -10.24
CA LEU A 304 -16.73 -11.80 -11.35
C LEU A 304 -16.96 -13.31 -11.54
N GLN A 305 -15.92 -14.14 -11.37
CA GLN A 305 -16.06 -15.60 -11.45
C GLN A 305 -16.85 -16.17 -10.27
N GLU A 306 -16.68 -15.62 -9.06
CA GLU A 306 -17.51 -15.99 -7.91
C GLU A 306 -18.99 -15.67 -8.17
N ARG A 307 -19.29 -14.53 -8.81
CA ARG A 307 -20.67 -14.15 -9.18
C ARG A 307 -21.26 -15.04 -10.27
N SER A 308 -20.45 -15.52 -11.22
CA SER A 308 -20.92 -16.42 -12.29
C SER A 308 -21.02 -17.89 -11.86
N GLY A 309 -20.62 -18.23 -10.63
CA GLY A 309 -20.50 -19.62 -10.20
C GLY A 309 -19.42 -20.38 -10.98
N TYR A 310 -18.38 -19.68 -11.45
CA TYR A 310 -17.31 -20.21 -12.29
C TYR A 310 -17.79 -20.77 -13.64
N ALA A 311 -18.93 -20.27 -14.14
CA ALA A 311 -19.43 -20.65 -15.46
C ALA A 311 -18.46 -20.18 -16.56
N ARG A 312 -18.22 -21.05 -17.56
CA ARG A 312 -17.36 -20.73 -18.73
C ARG A 312 -17.93 -19.59 -19.59
N THR A 313 -19.24 -19.35 -19.48
CA THR A 313 -19.93 -18.26 -20.15
C THR A 313 -20.81 -17.50 -19.17
N ALA A 314 -20.80 -16.17 -19.25
CA ALA A 314 -21.65 -15.31 -18.45
C ALA A 314 -22.73 -14.65 -19.32
N GLY A 315 -23.98 -14.69 -18.87
CA GLY A 315 -25.15 -14.18 -19.59
C GLY A 315 -25.97 -15.27 -20.31
N SER A 316 -27.06 -14.85 -20.95
CA SER A 316 -27.88 -15.68 -21.84
C SER A 316 -28.39 -14.84 -23.00
N GLY A 317 -28.59 -15.45 -24.17
CA GLY A 317 -29.07 -14.76 -25.37
C GLY A 317 -28.06 -13.75 -25.94
N GLU A 318 -28.51 -12.61 -26.42
CA GLU A 318 -27.67 -11.60 -27.10
C GLU A 318 -26.64 -10.90 -26.18
N ASN A 319 -26.72 -11.10 -24.86
CA ASN A 319 -25.76 -10.58 -23.88
C ASN A 319 -24.71 -11.61 -23.44
N GLU A 320 -24.65 -12.78 -24.09
CA GLU A 320 -23.65 -13.81 -23.82
C GLU A 320 -22.24 -13.27 -24.15
N ARG A 321 -21.34 -13.29 -23.16
CA ARG A 321 -19.94 -12.85 -23.32
C ARG A 321 -18.99 -13.98 -22.97
N GLU A 322 -18.13 -14.37 -23.93
CA GLU A 322 -17.01 -15.25 -23.65
C GLU A 322 -15.90 -14.49 -22.88
N ALA A 323 -15.61 -14.96 -21.67
CA ALA A 323 -14.47 -14.48 -20.90
C ALA A 323 -13.18 -15.18 -21.38
N THR A 324 -12.64 -14.75 -22.53
CA THR A 324 -11.47 -15.41 -23.15
C THR A 324 -10.18 -15.33 -22.31
N GLY A 325 -10.13 -14.51 -21.26
CA GLY A 325 -8.99 -14.40 -20.33
C GLY A 325 -7.69 -13.84 -20.94
N ARG A 326 -7.67 -13.57 -22.25
CA ARG A 326 -6.48 -13.18 -23.02
C ARG A 326 -5.85 -11.88 -22.51
N GLY A 327 -6.66 -10.86 -22.21
CA GLY A 327 -6.15 -9.59 -21.68
C GLY A 327 -5.46 -9.72 -20.32
N LEU A 328 -5.94 -10.64 -19.46
CA LEU A 328 -5.32 -10.93 -18.17
C LEU A 328 -4.00 -11.69 -18.34
N ALA A 329 -3.94 -12.65 -19.27
CA ALA A 329 -2.70 -13.35 -19.60
C ALA A 329 -1.62 -12.38 -20.11
N ASP A 330 -1.98 -11.46 -21.01
CA ASP A 330 -1.06 -10.44 -21.52
C ASP A 330 -0.59 -9.48 -20.41
N LEU A 331 -1.48 -9.09 -19.49
CA LEU A 331 -1.11 -8.27 -18.33
C LEU A 331 -0.13 -9.01 -17.40
N ARG A 332 -0.39 -10.28 -17.06
CA ARG A 332 0.55 -11.12 -16.29
C ARG A 332 1.92 -11.19 -16.96
N ALA A 333 1.96 -11.41 -18.28
CA ALA A 333 3.21 -11.48 -19.02
C ALA A 333 3.99 -10.15 -19.00
N ARG A 334 3.29 -9.01 -19.13
CA ARG A 334 3.90 -7.67 -19.02
C ARG A 334 4.45 -7.39 -17.63
N VAL A 335 3.72 -7.73 -16.58
CA VAL A 335 4.19 -7.56 -15.19
C VAL A 335 5.38 -8.45 -14.91
N TYR A 336 5.34 -9.73 -15.28
CA TYR A 336 6.48 -10.63 -15.12
C TYR A 336 7.71 -10.13 -15.90
N THR A 337 7.50 -9.63 -17.12
CA THR A 337 8.60 -9.12 -17.94
C THR A 337 9.27 -7.89 -17.31
N SER A 338 8.51 -7.03 -16.65
CA SER A 338 9.03 -5.77 -16.08
C SER A 338 9.52 -5.92 -14.64
N HIS A 339 8.83 -6.73 -13.81
CA HIS A 339 9.02 -6.80 -12.36
C HIS A 339 9.31 -8.20 -11.84
N GLY A 340 9.19 -9.23 -12.69
CA GLY A 340 9.54 -10.60 -12.32
C GLY A 340 11.04 -10.73 -12.09
N ARG A 341 11.40 -11.52 -11.07
CA ARG A 341 12.78 -11.85 -10.78
C ARG A 341 13.33 -12.80 -11.85
N LYS A 342 14.46 -12.44 -12.44
CA LYS A 342 15.10 -13.18 -13.55
C LYS A 342 16.48 -13.65 -13.15
N ALA A 343 16.81 -14.90 -13.47
CA ALA A 343 18.14 -15.48 -13.21
C ALA A 343 19.27 -14.79 -14.01
N ARG A 344 18.94 -14.14 -15.13
CA ARG A 344 19.87 -13.36 -15.94
C ARG A 344 19.22 -12.05 -16.34
N THR A 345 19.86 -10.93 -16.01
CA THR A 345 19.52 -9.63 -16.59
C THR A 345 20.00 -9.63 -18.05
N ARG A 346 19.17 -9.13 -18.97
CA ARG A 346 19.65 -8.91 -20.35
C ARG A 346 20.75 -7.85 -20.30
N ALA A 347 21.90 -8.13 -20.91
CA ALA A 347 22.84 -7.08 -21.24
C ALA A 347 22.11 -6.12 -22.20
N VAL A 348 22.05 -4.84 -21.82
CA VAL A 348 21.54 -3.77 -22.68
C VAL A 348 22.74 -3.12 -23.35
#